data_AF-A0A507FQL0-F1
#
_entry.id   AF-A0A507FQL0-F1
#
_cell.length_a   1.000
_cell.length_b   1.000
_cell.length_c   1.000
_cell.angle_alpha   90.00
_cell.angle_beta   90.00
_cell.angle_gamma   90.00
#
_symmetry.space_group_name_H-M   'P 1'
#
loop_
_entity.id
_entity.type
_entity.pdbx_description
1 polymer ?
#
loop_
_entity_poly.entity_id
_entity_poly.type
_entity_poly.pdbx_seq_one_letter_code
_entity_poly.pdbx_strand_id
1 'polypeptide(L)'
;MNLGAMNHSLLDTLNIPNRTLKKVGRKRDDSAPANKRIALNRENQRNYRERQLQRLALLETKAKEAAELLVSRDAEICILRLGMADLQQRLLETSPAATAGSVPAHCSICTVKDALITSLQNELKALRSQSALGTVEPSPFSLSASEASGAHSVQGYDTGATYSASTSQARKPTPPVQSGPTTPQTTLSEPTLSEEWFDIMSHELDQTVQTSEQMYGPIKVEFMRYSFKRVPSLANCEHVDSLIENITLQTRMASVPKIKILMVRILDVWQLVLDACKGNPVDMNQANEIFFAFQELNAEHLRYLSSVTAKYGIPQVLPANGSQSGAHSVSRGSASSESSHIPLQALELCQQLRSIPSLTNAGDSIDELYALLCSTDIQELYVKTGAVVSRLHRMCSGYQDRAEFLKQMMRYKETNKASGIVK
;
A
#
# COMPACT_ATOMS: atom_id res chain seq x y z
N MET A 1 36.75 39.72 10.56
CA MET A 1 37.36 38.79 9.57
C MET A 1 36.44 37.58 9.53
N ASN A 2 35.34 37.52 8.76
CA ASN A 2 35.11 37.69 7.33
C ASN A 2 35.89 36.70 6.44
N LEU A 3 35.30 35.53 6.23
CA LEU A 3 35.52 34.65 5.07
C LEU A 3 34.16 34.08 4.69
N GLY A 4 33.50 34.78 3.77
CA GLY A 4 32.33 34.30 3.06
C GLY A 4 32.71 33.65 1.73
N ALA A 5 31.65 33.08 1.13
CA ALA A 5 31.47 32.79 -0.29
C ALA A 5 32.47 31.84 -0.95
N MET A 6 31.98 30.67 -1.39
CA MET A 6 32.02 30.20 -2.78
C MET A 6 31.27 28.86 -2.87
N ASN A 7 30.16 28.85 -3.61
CA ASN A 7 29.79 27.80 -4.59
C ASN A 7 28.35 28.03 -5.08
N HIS A 8 28.20 29.09 -5.88
CA HIS A 8 27.25 29.11 -6.98
C HIS A 8 27.99 28.57 -8.23
N SER A 9 27.24 27.94 -9.14
CA SER A 9 27.60 27.56 -10.52
C SER A 9 27.83 26.06 -10.74
N LEU A 10 26.74 25.35 -11.03
CA LEU A 10 26.73 24.09 -11.79
C LEU A 10 25.38 23.88 -12.48
N LEU A 11 24.91 24.92 -13.18
CA LEU A 11 23.65 24.92 -13.94
C LEU A 11 23.79 25.41 -15.38
N ASP A 12 25.00 25.36 -15.95
CA ASP A 12 25.24 25.71 -17.35
C ASP A 12 25.98 24.60 -18.08
N THR A 13 25.24 23.66 -18.68
CA THR A 13 25.52 23.05 -20.01
C THR A 13 24.56 21.89 -20.30
N LEU A 14 23.30 22.20 -20.61
CA LEU A 14 22.50 21.37 -21.52
C LEU A 14 22.02 22.25 -22.67
N ASN A 15 22.90 22.35 -23.66
CA ASN A 15 22.63 22.98 -24.95
C ASN A 15 21.65 22.08 -25.73
N ILE A 16 20.36 22.23 -25.45
CA ILE A 16 19.30 21.56 -26.21
C ILE A 16 19.07 22.38 -27.49
N PRO A 17 19.28 21.80 -28.69
CA PRO A 17 19.07 22.52 -29.93
C PRO A 17 17.61 22.97 -30.06
N ASN A 18 17.47 24.28 -30.19
CA ASN A 18 16.24 25.04 -30.27
C ASN A 18 15.46 24.67 -31.55
N ARG A 19 14.72 23.55 -31.52
CA ARG A 19 13.73 23.22 -32.56
C ARG A 19 12.52 24.13 -32.34
N THR A 20 12.50 25.23 -33.08
CA THR A 20 11.36 26.12 -33.28
C THR A 20 10.23 25.38 -33.99
N LEU A 21 9.55 24.47 -33.29
CA LEU A 21 8.25 23.96 -33.69
C LEU A 21 7.27 25.13 -33.59
N LYS A 22 7.07 25.83 -34.72
CA LYS A 22 5.92 26.68 -34.95
C LYS A 22 4.65 25.82 -34.79
N LYS A 23 4.16 25.69 -33.57
CA LYS A 23 2.77 25.30 -33.30
C LYS A 23 1.92 26.44 -33.85
N VAL A 24 1.51 26.30 -35.11
CA VAL A 24 0.46 27.12 -35.71
C VAL A 24 -0.80 26.82 -34.90
N GLY A 25 -1.00 27.55 -33.81
CA GLY A 25 -2.24 27.55 -33.06
C GLY A 25 -3.32 27.99 -34.04
N ARG A 26 -4.26 27.08 -34.35
CA ARG A 26 -5.48 27.47 -35.07
C ARG A 26 -6.08 28.64 -34.29
N LYS A 27 -6.18 29.79 -34.96
CA LYS A 27 -6.86 30.97 -34.42
C LYS A 27 -8.25 30.54 -33.97
N ARG A 28 -8.71 31.05 -32.83
CA ARG A 28 -10.09 30.85 -32.38
C ARG A 28 -11.01 31.36 -33.48
N ASP A 29 -11.68 30.45 -34.18
CA ASP A 29 -12.84 30.84 -34.96
C ASP A 29 -13.95 31.20 -33.98
N ASP A 30 -14.29 32.50 -33.94
CA ASP A 30 -15.45 33.04 -33.21
C ASP A 30 -16.78 32.66 -33.89
N SER A 31 -16.76 31.79 -34.90
CA SER A 31 -17.96 31.22 -35.48
C SER A 31 -18.74 30.45 -34.42
N ALA A 32 -20.03 30.78 -34.27
CA ALA A 32 -20.96 30.05 -33.42
C ALA A 32 -20.84 28.54 -33.68
N PRO A 33 -20.73 27.69 -32.64
CA PRO A 33 -20.54 26.26 -32.81
C PRO A 33 -21.68 25.68 -33.65
N ALA A 34 -21.34 24.95 -34.71
CA ALA A 34 -22.31 24.41 -35.68
C ALA A 34 -23.39 23.49 -35.07
N ASN A 35 -23.23 23.06 -33.81
CA ASN A 35 -24.16 22.17 -33.12
C ASN A 35 -24.15 22.42 -31.60
N LYS A 36 -25.34 22.37 -30.96
CA LYS A 36 -25.55 22.44 -29.50
C LYS A 36 -24.66 21.46 -28.72
N ARG A 37 -24.40 20.26 -29.26
CA ARG A 37 -23.50 19.25 -28.65
C ARG A 37 -22.05 19.73 -28.55
N ILE A 38 -21.57 20.45 -29.55
CA ILE A 38 -20.21 21.02 -29.56
C ILE A 38 -20.10 22.16 -28.56
N ALA A 39 -21.14 22.99 -28.44
CA ALA A 39 -21.19 24.05 -27.43
C ALA A 39 -21.10 23.50 -26.01
N LEU A 40 -21.88 22.45 -25.69
CA LEU A 40 -21.90 21.81 -24.38
C LEU A 40 -20.57 21.13 -24.05
N ASN A 41 -19.92 20.48 -25.03
CA ASN A 41 -18.58 19.90 -24.81
C ASN A 41 -17.52 21.00 -24.55
N ARG A 42 -17.55 22.11 -25.31
CA ARG A 42 -16.66 23.26 -25.05
C ARG A 42 -16.89 23.86 -23.66
N GLU A 43 -18.13 23.92 -23.20
CA GLU A 43 -18.47 24.38 -21.85
C GLU A 43 -17.98 23.42 -20.76
N ASN A 44 -18.21 22.11 -20.92
CA ASN A 44 -17.67 21.11 -20.00
C ASN A 44 -16.14 21.15 -19.91
N GLN A 45 -15.45 21.38 -21.03
CA GLN A 45 -13.99 21.57 -21.05
C GLN A 45 -13.53 22.86 -20.38
N ARG A 46 -14.35 23.93 -20.39
CA ARG A 46 -14.07 25.16 -19.62
C ARG A 46 -14.25 24.89 -18.13
N ASN A 47 -15.38 24.31 -17.74
CA ASN A 47 -15.69 23.98 -16.34
C ASN A 47 -14.68 22.99 -15.75
N TYR A 48 -14.18 22.05 -16.56
CA TYR A 48 -13.11 21.15 -16.15
C TYR A 48 -11.80 21.90 -15.88
N ARG A 49 -11.36 22.78 -16.80
CA ARG A 49 -10.14 23.57 -16.63
C ARG A 49 -10.24 24.54 -15.45
N GLU A 50 -11.41 25.13 -15.25
CA GLU A 50 -11.69 26.00 -14.11
C GLU A 50 -11.59 25.23 -12.78
N ARG A 51 -12.20 24.04 -12.68
CA ARG A 51 -12.07 23.16 -11.51
C ARG A 51 -10.63 22.74 -11.24
N GLN A 52 -9.86 22.45 -12.28
CA GLN A 52 -8.42 22.14 -12.13
C GLN A 52 -7.64 23.34 -11.60
N LEU A 53 -7.92 24.54 -12.10
CA LEU A 53 -7.27 25.77 -11.66
C LEU A 53 -7.63 26.11 -10.19
N GLN A 54 -8.90 25.94 -9.81
CA GLN A 54 -9.34 26.07 -8.42
C GLN A 54 -8.67 25.06 -7.50
N ARG A 55 -8.53 23.79 -7.94
CA ARG A 55 -7.83 22.74 -7.17
C ARG A 55 -6.35 23.08 -6.97
N LEU A 56 -5.68 23.59 -8.00
CA LEU A 56 -4.27 24.02 -7.89
C LEU A 56 -4.13 25.19 -6.91
N ALA A 57 -4.98 26.22 -7.03
CA ALA A 57 -4.97 27.35 -6.11
C ALA A 57 -5.21 26.92 -4.63
N LEU A 58 -6.10 25.96 -4.40
CA LEU A 58 -6.35 25.39 -3.07
C LEU A 58 -5.11 24.64 -2.54
N LEU A 59 -4.46 23.84 -3.38
CA LEU A 59 -3.24 23.11 -3.01
C LEU A 59 -2.07 24.06 -2.72
N GLU A 60 -1.91 25.12 -3.50
CA GLU A 60 -0.91 26.17 -3.26
C GLU A 60 -1.17 26.88 -1.93
N THR A 61 -2.43 27.17 -1.61
CA THR A 61 -2.82 27.76 -0.32
C THR A 61 -2.46 26.84 0.84
N LYS A 62 -2.81 25.55 0.76
CA LYS A 62 -2.48 24.56 1.79
C LYS A 62 -0.98 24.35 1.96
N ALA A 63 -0.22 24.36 0.86
CA ALA A 63 1.24 24.26 0.91
C ALA A 63 1.85 25.47 1.63
N LYS A 64 1.31 26.68 1.40
CA LYS A 64 1.71 27.89 2.10
C LYS A 64 1.38 27.83 3.59
N GLU A 65 0.17 27.42 3.97
CA GLU A 65 -0.23 27.24 5.36
C GLU A 65 0.66 26.23 6.09
N ALA A 66 0.97 25.09 5.45
CA ALA A 66 1.88 24.09 6.00
C ALA A 66 3.30 24.64 6.20
N ALA A 67 3.81 25.43 5.24
CA ALA A 67 5.12 26.07 5.36
C ALA A 67 5.17 27.08 6.53
N GLU A 68 4.10 27.88 6.71
CA GLU A 68 3.98 28.81 7.85
C GLU A 68 3.96 28.08 9.20
N LEU A 69 3.25 26.94 9.28
CA LEU A 69 3.23 26.10 10.48
C LEU A 69 4.61 25.50 10.80
N LEU A 70 5.37 25.05 9.80
CA LEU A 70 6.72 24.52 10.00
C LEU A 70 7.66 25.60 10.54
N VAL A 71 7.64 26.81 9.97
CA VAL A 71 8.45 27.94 10.47
C VAL A 71 8.08 28.30 11.91
N SER A 72 6.80 28.28 12.25
CA SER A 72 6.32 28.51 13.62
C SER A 72 6.84 27.44 14.60
N ARG A 73 6.77 26.16 14.22
CA ARG A 73 7.26 25.03 15.03
C ARG A 73 8.77 25.05 15.21
N ASP A 74 9.53 25.45 14.20
CA ASP A 74 10.98 25.58 14.29
C ASP A 74 11.39 26.71 15.26
N ALA A 75 10.64 27.83 15.29
CA ALA A 75 10.79 28.86 16.32
C ALA A 75 10.45 28.31 17.72
N GLU A 76 9.34 27.57 17.82
CA GLU A 76 8.95 26.61 18.87
C GLU A 76 10.17 25.93 19.53
N ILE A 77 10.80 25.10 18.72
CA ILE A 77 11.91 24.22 19.07
C ILE A 77 13.16 25.03 19.45
N CYS A 78 13.43 26.13 18.77
CA CYS A 78 14.58 26.98 19.07
C CYS A 78 14.48 27.59 20.47
N ILE A 79 13.30 28.10 20.85
CA ILE A 79 13.04 28.65 22.20
C ILE A 79 13.24 27.56 23.26
N LEU A 80 12.70 26.36 23.03
CA LEU A 80 12.84 25.24 23.97
C LEU A 80 14.30 24.80 24.14
N ARG A 81 15.07 24.74 23.04
CA ARG A 81 16.51 24.40 23.10
C ARG A 81 17.31 25.43 23.87
N LEU A 82 17.03 26.72 23.70
CA LEU A 82 17.65 27.79 24.49
C LEU A 82 17.29 27.68 25.97
N GLY A 83 16.02 27.41 26.30
CA GLY A 83 15.58 27.20 27.68
C GLY A 83 16.23 25.98 28.35
N MET A 84 16.40 24.88 27.61
CA MET A 84 17.14 23.71 28.10
C MET A 84 18.61 24.02 28.37
N ALA A 85 19.27 24.78 27.49
CA ALA A 85 20.66 25.18 27.67
C ALA A 85 20.85 26.09 28.91
N ASP A 86 19.94 27.05 29.14
CA ASP A 86 19.95 27.91 30.34
C ASP A 86 19.79 27.09 31.62
N LEU A 87 18.85 26.13 31.64
CA LEU A 87 18.66 25.24 32.80
C LEU A 87 19.90 24.35 33.06
N GLN A 88 20.52 23.83 32.02
CA GLN A 88 21.76 23.05 32.14
C GLN A 88 22.91 23.89 32.69
N GLN A 89 23.04 25.15 32.24
CA GLN A 89 24.03 26.07 32.75
C GLN A 89 23.79 26.39 34.24
N ARG A 90 22.55 26.69 34.65
CA ARG A 90 22.22 26.91 36.06
C ARG A 90 22.51 25.69 36.94
N LEU A 91 22.28 24.48 36.43
CA LEU A 91 22.64 23.24 37.13
C LEU A 91 24.15 23.08 37.32
N LEU A 92 24.95 23.48 36.34
CA LEU A 92 26.41 23.50 36.43
C LEU A 92 26.90 24.54 37.44
N GLU A 93 26.32 25.75 37.44
CA GLU A 93 26.70 26.84 38.36
C GLU A 93 26.25 26.59 39.80
N THR A 94 25.13 25.90 40.01
CA THR A 94 24.61 25.55 41.35
C THR A 94 25.21 24.27 41.93
N SER A 95 26.09 23.58 41.20
CA SER A 95 26.84 22.45 41.74
C SER A 95 27.98 22.98 42.62
N PRO A 96 27.88 22.92 43.96
CA PRO A 96 28.95 23.41 44.82
C PRO A 96 30.19 22.59 44.53
N ALA A 97 31.29 23.28 44.18
CA ALA A 97 32.59 22.68 43.96
C ALA A 97 32.91 21.76 45.15
N ALA A 98 32.88 20.45 44.90
CA ALA A 98 33.21 19.44 45.89
C ALA A 98 34.66 19.67 46.32
N THR A 99 34.84 20.31 47.46
CA THR A 99 36.12 20.43 48.15
C THR A 99 36.58 19.01 48.46
N ALA A 100 37.53 18.54 47.66
CA ALA A 100 38.17 17.24 47.79
C ALA A 100 38.86 17.17 49.16
N GLY A 101 38.29 16.42 50.10
CA GLY A 101 38.91 16.29 51.42
C GLY A 101 38.07 15.72 52.55
N SER A 102 37.05 14.90 52.29
CA SER A 102 36.54 13.98 53.31
C SER A 102 35.74 12.85 52.67
N VAL A 103 35.95 11.63 53.17
CA VAL A 103 35.16 10.46 52.81
C VAL A 103 33.69 10.78 53.11
N PRO A 104 32.78 10.80 52.11
CA PRO A 104 31.44 11.29 52.33
C PRO A 104 30.63 10.21 53.05
N ALA A 105 30.39 10.43 54.34
CA ALA A 105 29.21 9.88 54.99
C ALA A 105 28.00 10.24 54.11
N HIS A 106 27.20 9.23 53.74
CA HIS A 106 26.03 9.37 52.86
C HIS A 106 25.27 10.66 53.16
N CYS A 107 25.39 11.63 52.26
CA CYS A 107 24.65 12.89 52.35
C CYS A 107 23.16 12.53 52.24
N SER A 108 22.38 12.87 53.27
CA SER A 108 20.94 12.59 53.32
C SER A 108 20.18 13.19 52.12
N ILE A 109 20.71 14.24 51.51
CA ILE A 109 20.15 14.86 50.30
C ILE A 109 20.41 14.00 49.06
N CYS A 110 21.57 13.34 48.97
CA CYS A 110 21.87 12.40 47.88
C CYS A 110 20.98 11.15 47.97
N THR A 111 20.72 10.63 49.17
CA THR A 111 19.77 9.52 49.34
C THR A 111 18.34 9.89 48.96
N VAL A 112 17.93 11.15 49.20
CA VAL A 112 16.61 11.63 48.74
C VAL A 112 16.56 11.79 47.22
N LYS A 113 17.64 12.28 46.59
CA LYS A 113 17.73 12.34 45.12
C LYS A 113 17.71 10.97 44.48
N ASP A 114 18.46 10.01 45.01
CA ASP A 114 18.51 8.64 44.48
C ASP A 114 17.18 7.92 44.69
N ALA A 115 16.50 8.16 45.83
CA ALA A 115 15.14 7.67 46.05
C ALA A 115 14.13 8.29 45.07
N LEU A 116 14.24 9.59 44.77
CA LEU A 116 13.39 10.27 43.79
C LEU A 116 13.63 9.74 42.36
N ILE A 117 14.89 9.56 41.97
CA ILE A 117 15.26 8.99 40.66
C ILE A 117 14.70 7.57 40.53
N THR A 118 14.85 6.75 41.57
CA THR A 118 14.31 5.39 41.60
C THR A 118 12.78 5.40 41.54
N SER A 119 12.12 6.34 42.22
CA SER A 119 10.67 6.52 42.17
C SER A 119 10.19 6.87 40.76
N LEU A 120 10.82 7.84 40.10
CA LEU A 120 10.47 8.27 38.74
C LEU A 120 10.72 7.15 37.70
N GLN A 121 11.79 6.37 37.87
CA GLN A 121 12.06 5.20 37.02
C GLN A 121 10.98 4.12 37.18
N ASN A 122 10.52 3.87 38.41
CA ASN A 122 9.44 2.93 38.68
C ASN A 122 8.10 3.41 38.09
N GLU A 123 7.81 4.71 38.18
CA GLU A 123 6.59 5.30 37.62
C GLU A 123 6.59 5.23 36.08
N LEU A 124 7.71 5.54 35.43
CA LEU A 124 7.86 5.36 33.97
C LEU A 124 7.70 3.89 33.55
N LYS A 125 8.22 2.95 34.35
CA LYS A 125 8.06 1.52 34.09
C LYS A 125 6.60 1.09 34.26
N ALA A 126 5.90 1.61 35.26
CA ALA A 126 4.48 1.34 35.48
C ALA A 126 3.61 1.87 34.33
N LEU A 127 3.84 3.10 33.86
CA LEU A 127 3.13 3.69 32.73
C LEU A 127 3.34 2.89 31.43
N ARG A 128 4.57 2.40 31.19
CA ARG A 128 4.86 1.52 30.05
C ARG A 128 4.10 0.18 30.14
N SER A 129 4.01 -0.40 31.34
CA SER A 129 3.26 -1.64 31.56
C SER A 129 1.74 -1.46 31.42
N GLN A 130 1.20 -0.33 31.88
CA GLN A 130 -0.22 0.00 31.70
C GLN A 130 -0.57 0.25 30.23
N SER A 131 0.32 0.88 29.48
CA SER A 131 0.17 1.05 28.03
C SER A 131 0.21 -0.28 27.26
N ALA A 132 0.81 -1.33 27.83
CA ALA A 132 0.88 -2.66 27.21
C ALA A 132 -0.33 -3.56 27.53
N LEU A 133 -1.10 -3.25 28.58
CA LEU A 133 -2.28 -4.02 29.01
C LEU A 133 -3.61 -3.39 28.60
N GLY A 134 -3.60 -2.17 28.06
CA GLY A 134 -4.76 -1.49 27.48
C GLY A 134 -5.18 -2.06 26.12
N THR A 135 -5.41 -3.36 26.03
CA THR A 135 -6.19 -3.94 24.92
C THR A 135 -7.66 -3.79 25.29
N VAL A 136 -8.21 -2.63 24.97
CA VAL A 136 -9.61 -2.27 25.23
C VAL A 136 -10.52 -3.14 24.37
N GLU A 137 -11.39 -3.90 25.03
CA GLU A 137 -12.57 -4.52 24.42
C GLU A 137 -13.44 -3.40 23.80
N PRO A 138 -13.84 -3.49 22.52
CA PRO A 138 -14.54 -2.37 21.87
C PRO A 138 -15.97 -2.23 22.39
N SER A 139 -16.16 -1.28 23.30
CA SER A 139 -17.45 -0.64 23.57
C SER A 139 -17.84 0.29 22.40
N PRO A 140 -19.09 0.29 21.92
CA PRO A 140 -19.52 1.17 20.85
C PRO A 140 -19.79 2.58 21.41
N PHE A 141 -19.27 3.59 20.71
CA PHE A 141 -19.34 5.04 20.98
C PHE A 141 -18.30 5.63 21.95
N SER A 142 -17.22 6.19 21.39
CA SER A 142 -16.95 7.65 21.46
C SER A 142 -15.68 8.00 20.69
N LEU A 143 -15.69 9.12 19.98
CA LEU A 143 -14.58 9.71 19.24
C LEU A 143 -13.71 10.55 20.18
N SER A 144 -12.41 10.28 20.24
CA SER A 144 -11.41 11.33 20.52
C SER A 144 -10.02 10.94 19.99
N ALA A 145 -9.40 11.90 19.33
CA ALA A 145 -8.09 11.81 18.68
C ALA A 145 -6.95 11.80 19.71
N SER A 146 -5.90 11.04 19.42
CA SER A 146 -4.61 11.13 20.12
C SER A 146 -3.49 10.73 19.16
N GLU A 147 -2.63 11.71 18.86
CA GLU A 147 -1.39 11.58 18.10
C GLU A 147 -0.28 11.00 18.98
N ALA A 148 0.53 10.08 18.45
CA ALA A 148 1.81 9.72 19.05
C ALA A 148 2.84 9.35 17.98
N SER A 149 3.83 10.23 17.83
CA SER A 149 5.04 10.09 17.02
C SER A 149 6.11 9.32 17.78
N GLY A 150 6.68 8.28 17.18
CA GLY A 150 7.81 7.52 17.73
C GLY A 150 8.94 7.40 16.71
N ALA A 151 9.97 8.24 16.87
CA ALA A 151 11.21 8.16 16.13
C ALA A 151 12.13 7.09 16.73
N HIS A 152 12.57 6.12 15.92
CA HIS A 152 13.61 5.18 16.29
C HIS A 152 14.91 5.47 15.54
N SER A 153 15.93 5.81 16.34
CA SER A 153 17.34 5.90 15.98
C SER A 153 17.91 4.51 15.68
N VAL A 154 18.49 4.33 14.49
CA VAL A 154 19.20 3.10 14.09
C VAL A 154 20.69 3.33 14.25
N GLN A 155 21.29 2.62 15.22
CA GLN A 155 22.73 2.46 15.37
C GLN A 155 23.29 1.59 14.24
N GLY A 156 24.35 2.10 13.60
CA GLY A 156 25.07 1.43 12.53
C GLY A 156 25.88 0.22 13.02
N TYR A 157 25.91 -0.81 12.18
CA TYR A 157 26.85 -1.92 12.27
C TYR A 157 27.70 -1.89 11.00
N ASP A 158 28.96 -1.52 11.17
CA ASP A 158 30.02 -1.70 10.17
C ASP A 158 30.22 -3.20 9.93
N THR A 159 30.05 -3.64 8.69
CA THR A 159 30.62 -4.92 8.22
C THR A 159 31.29 -4.69 6.89
N GLY A 160 32.62 -4.52 6.96
CA GLY A 160 33.49 -4.52 5.79
C GLY A 160 33.58 -5.90 5.18
N ALA A 161 33.31 -5.98 3.88
CA ALA A 161 33.66 -7.11 3.03
C ALA A 161 34.45 -6.59 1.83
N THR A 162 35.76 -6.78 1.90
CA THR A 162 36.75 -6.51 0.86
C THR A 162 36.53 -7.47 -0.30
N TYR A 163 36.12 -6.98 -1.48
CA TYR A 163 36.12 -7.76 -2.71
C TYR A 163 37.30 -7.36 -3.59
N SER A 164 38.19 -8.32 -3.80
CA SER A 164 39.36 -8.25 -4.68
C SER A 164 38.93 -8.25 -6.15
N ALA A 165 39.35 -7.22 -6.88
CA ALA A 165 39.24 -7.12 -8.33
C ALA A 165 40.21 -8.12 -9.00
N SER A 166 39.70 -8.90 -9.96
CA SER A 166 40.53 -9.65 -10.90
C SER A 166 40.31 -9.11 -12.31
N THR A 167 41.31 -8.37 -12.76
CA THR A 167 41.51 -7.87 -14.11
C THR A 167 41.96 -9.02 -15.02
N SER A 168 41.31 -9.21 -16.17
CA SER A 168 41.88 -10.03 -17.26
C SER A 168 41.53 -9.38 -18.59
N GLN A 169 42.58 -8.90 -19.26
CA GLN A 169 42.57 -8.30 -20.58
C GLN A 169 42.72 -9.36 -21.69
N ALA A 170 42.30 -8.94 -22.88
CA ALA A 170 42.80 -9.31 -24.21
C ALA A 170 42.14 -10.53 -24.89
N ARG A 171 41.40 -10.30 -25.98
CA ARG A 171 41.93 -10.08 -27.35
C ARG A 171 40.82 -9.68 -28.33
N LYS A 172 41.21 -8.82 -29.27
CA LYS A 172 40.52 -8.40 -30.51
C LYS A 172 40.92 -9.38 -31.64
N PRO A 173 40.05 -9.70 -32.62
CA PRO A 173 40.17 -9.04 -33.92
C PRO A 173 38.82 -8.75 -34.64
N THR A 174 38.95 -7.88 -35.65
CA THR A 174 37.98 -7.06 -36.41
C THR A 174 37.31 -7.83 -37.59
N PRO A 175 36.46 -7.21 -38.45
CA PRO A 175 35.05 -7.57 -38.67
C PRO A 175 34.75 -8.19 -40.04
N PRO A 176 33.47 -8.48 -40.37
CA PRO A 176 32.93 -7.88 -41.60
C PRO A 176 31.46 -7.45 -41.55
N VAL A 177 31.21 -6.39 -42.34
CA VAL A 177 30.06 -6.16 -43.23
C VAL A 177 28.76 -5.60 -42.64
N GLN A 178 28.39 -4.49 -43.29
CA GLN A 178 27.26 -3.59 -43.12
C GLN A 178 25.91 -4.26 -43.44
N SER A 179 24.90 -3.95 -42.63
CA SER A 179 23.51 -3.89 -43.08
C SER A 179 22.67 -2.99 -42.16
N GLY A 180 22.22 -1.85 -42.71
CA GLY A 180 20.93 -1.21 -42.42
C GLY A 180 20.70 -0.51 -41.07
N PRO A 181 20.31 0.77 -41.03
CA PRO A 181 19.76 1.38 -39.82
C PRO A 181 18.30 0.90 -39.62
N THR A 182 18.11 -0.14 -38.82
CA THR A 182 16.79 -0.49 -38.29
C THR A 182 16.49 0.45 -37.13
N THR A 183 15.61 1.42 -37.38
CA THR A 183 15.03 2.31 -36.39
C THR A 183 14.45 1.48 -35.24
N PRO A 184 14.88 1.70 -33.97
CA PRO A 184 14.21 1.07 -32.83
C PRO A 184 12.80 1.65 -32.73
N GLN A 185 11.79 0.83 -33.06
CA GLN A 185 10.42 1.08 -32.68
C GLN A 185 10.35 0.99 -31.16
N THR A 186 10.40 2.15 -30.51
CA THR A 186 9.89 2.31 -29.15
C THR A 186 8.41 1.92 -29.19
N THR A 187 8.11 0.71 -28.75
CA THR A 187 6.76 0.26 -28.41
C THR A 187 6.30 1.13 -27.24
N LEU A 188 5.72 2.29 -27.56
CA LEU A 188 4.87 3.02 -26.63
C LEU A 188 3.73 2.09 -26.27
N SER A 189 3.76 1.57 -25.05
CA SER A 189 2.63 0.94 -24.40
C SER A 189 1.45 1.90 -24.51
N GLU A 190 0.43 1.55 -25.31
CA GLU A 190 -0.81 2.30 -25.41
C GLU A 190 -1.38 2.49 -23.99
N PRO A 191 -1.66 3.73 -23.56
CA PRO A 191 -2.46 3.92 -22.37
C PRO A 191 -3.83 3.32 -22.65
N THR A 192 -4.23 2.32 -21.86
CA THR A 192 -5.55 1.70 -21.87
C THR A 192 -6.62 2.76 -21.63
N LEU A 193 -7.10 3.32 -22.73
CA LEU A 193 -8.07 4.41 -22.86
C LEU A 193 -9.44 4.10 -22.21
N SER A 194 -9.64 2.91 -21.64
CA SER A 194 -10.89 2.54 -20.97
C SER A 194 -10.98 2.96 -19.51
N GLU A 195 -9.86 3.19 -18.79
CA GLU A 195 -9.91 3.53 -17.36
C GLU A 195 -10.41 4.96 -17.09
N GLU A 196 -10.12 5.91 -17.97
CA GLU A 196 -10.51 7.31 -17.79
C GLU A 196 -12.02 7.56 -17.95
N TRP A 197 -12.73 6.71 -18.72
CA TRP A 197 -14.18 6.87 -18.94
C TRP A 197 -15.03 6.40 -17.76
N PHE A 198 -14.54 5.47 -16.93
CA PHE A 198 -15.24 5.02 -15.74
C PHE A 198 -15.31 6.11 -14.64
N ASP A 199 -14.35 7.04 -14.63
CA ASP A 199 -14.35 8.16 -13.70
C ASP A 199 -15.49 9.14 -13.95
N ILE A 200 -15.88 9.35 -15.21
CA ILE A 200 -16.89 10.35 -15.57
C ILE A 200 -18.30 9.90 -15.14
N MET A 201 -18.57 8.59 -15.12
CA MET A 201 -19.90 8.04 -14.82
C MET A 201 -20.12 7.70 -13.34
N SER A 202 -19.07 7.75 -12.51
CA SER A 202 -19.13 7.34 -11.10
C SER A 202 -19.42 8.49 -10.11
N HIS A 203 -19.48 9.74 -10.60
CA HIS A 203 -19.49 10.93 -9.73
C HIS A 203 -20.86 11.33 -9.13
N GLU A 204 -21.96 10.68 -9.50
CA GLU A 204 -23.30 11.18 -9.11
C GLU A 204 -23.87 10.57 -7.81
N LEU A 205 -23.16 9.67 -7.13
CA LEU A 205 -23.63 9.02 -5.89
C LEU A 205 -22.62 9.07 -4.73
N ASP A 206 -21.64 9.99 -4.78
CA ASP A 206 -20.57 10.13 -3.79
C ASP A 206 -21.10 10.68 -2.45
N GLN A 207 -21.67 9.80 -1.63
CA GLN A 207 -21.35 9.86 -0.20
C GLN A 207 -19.83 9.84 -0.08
N THR A 208 -19.28 10.79 0.66
CA THR A 208 -17.84 10.97 0.87
C THR A 208 -17.24 9.78 1.59
N VAL A 209 -16.96 8.69 0.87
CA VAL A 209 -16.21 7.54 1.40
C VAL A 209 -14.81 8.04 1.69
N GLN A 210 -14.45 8.15 2.98
CA GLN A 210 -13.09 8.49 3.38
C GLN A 210 -12.13 7.43 2.87
N THR A 211 -10.93 7.80 2.45
CA THR A 211 -9.91 6.83 2.05
C THR A 211 -9.40 6.07 3.27
N SER A 212 -8.85 4.87 3.06
CA SER A 212 -8.22 4.12 4.15
C SER A 212 -7.07 4.90 4.78
N GLU A 213 -6.30 5.62 3.95
CA GLU A 213 -5.20 6.48 4.41
C GLU A 213 -5.66 7.68 5.24
N GLN A 214 -6.83 8.26 4.93
CA GLN A 214 -7.42 9.33 5.76
C GLN A 214 -7.88 8.83 7.13
N MET A 215 -8.31 7.56 7.23
CA MET A 215 -8.82 6.98 8.48
C MET A 215 -7.71 6.50 9.41
N TYR A 216 -6.66 5.91 8.86
CA TYR A 216 -5.64 5.20 9.63
C TYR A 216 -4.20 5.69 9.40
N GLY A 217 -4.01 6.70 8.55
CA GLY A 217 -2.71 7.23 8.16
C GLY A 217 -2.05 6.46 7.01
N PRO A 218 -0.78 6.76 6.67
CA PRO A 218 -0.06 6.06 5.61
C PRO A 218 0.15 4.58 5.91
N ILE A 219 -0.08 3.72 4.91
CA ILE A 219 0.12 2.27 5.05
C ILE A 219 1.61 1.92 5.24
N LYS A 220 1.90 1.00 6.16
CA LYS A 220 3.27 0.64 6.55
C LYS A 220 3.86 -0.40 5.59
N VAL A 221 4.28 0.04 4.41
CA VAL A 221 4.82 -0.82 3.33
C VAL A 221 6.34 -0.97 3.34
N GLU A 222 7.09 -0.08 3.98
CA GLU A 222 8.56 -0.12 3.93
C GLU A 222 9.15 -1.37 4.60
N PHE A 223 8.51 -1.89 5.65
CA PHE A 223 8.86 -3.18 6.24
C PHE A 223 8.80 -4.32 5.21
N MET A 224 7.72 -4.36 4.43
CA MET A 224 7.48 -5.37 3.40
C MET A 224 8.50 -5.24 2.26
N ARG A 225 8.76 -4.00 1.80
CA ARG A 225 9.78 -3.70 0.78
C ARG A 225 11.14 -4.23 1.20
N TYR A 226 11.60 -3.79 2.38
CA TYR A 226 12.91 -4.17 2.91
C TYR A 226 13.02 -5.69 3.07
N SER A 227 11.99 -6.33 3.64
CA SER A 227 12.02 -7.77 3.91
C SER A 227 12.04 -8.60 2.63
N PHE A 228 11.23 -8.26 1.62
CA PHE A 228 11.26 -8.97 0.33
C PHE A 228 12.61 -8.82 -0.37
N LYS A 229 13.22 -7.63 -0.35
CA LYS A 229 14.51 -7.41 -1.00
C LYS A 229 15.67 -8.17 -0.33
N ARG A 230 15.46 -8.72 0.88
CA ARG A 230 16.41 -9.63 1.54
C ARG A 230 16.25 -11.10 1.14
N VAL A 231 15.13 -11.48 0.53
CA VAL A 231 14.93 -12.83 0.01
C VAL A 231 15.72 -12.97 -1.30
N PRO A 232 16.63 -13.96 -1.45
CA PRO A 232 17.53 -14.06 -2.59
C PRO A 232 16.82 -14.04 -3.95
N SER A 233 15.76 -14.83 -4.13
CA SER A 233 14.96 -14.83 -5.37
C SER A 233 14.24 -13.50 -5.67
N LEU A 234 14.08 -12.63 -4.69
CA LEU A 234 13.30 -11.37 -4.81
C LEU A 234 14.16 -10.11 -4.74
N ALA A 235 15.47 -10.21 -4.49
CA ALA A 235 16.36 -9.06 -4.30
C ALA A 235 16.28 -8.03 -5.44
N ASN A 236 16.16 -8.49 -6.69
CA ASN A 236 16.04 -7.65 -7.88
C ASN A 236 14.67 -7.81 -8.58
N CYS A 237 13.66 -8.34 -7.89
CA CYS A 237 12.35 -8.55 -8.48
C CYS A 237 11.57 -7.22 -8.54
N GLU A 238 11.25 -6.75 -9.74
CA GLU A 238 10.47 -5.52 -9.99
C GLU A 238 9.01 -5.67 -9.54
N HIS A 239 8.47 -6.90 -9.54
CA HIS A 239 7.10 -7.18 -9.11
C HIS A 239 6.89 -6.87 -7.62
N VAL A 240 7.94 -6.91 -6.80
CA VAL A 240 7.88 -6.48 -5.39
C VAL A 240 7.52 -5.00 -5.30
N ASP A 241 8.17 -4.15 -6.08
CA ASP A 241 7.95 -2.70 -6.04
C ASP A 241 6.56 -2.36 -6.62
N SER A 242 6.18 -3.02 -7.72
CA SER A 242 4.82 -2.92 -8.29
C SER A 242 3.74 -3.36 -7.29
N LEU A 243 3.96 -4.43 -6.52
CA LEU A 243 3.00 -4.89 -5.51
C LEU A 243 2.76 -3.81 -4.46
N ILE A 244 3.84 -3.22 -3.96
CA ILE A 244 3.79 -2.17 -2.94
C ILE A 244 3.11 -0.92 -3.49
N GLU A 245 3.44 -0.50 -4.71
CA GLU A 245 2.80 0.64 -5.36
C GLU A 245 1.30 0.46 -5.51
N ASN A 246 0.84 -0.72 -5.94
CA ASN A 246 -0.58 -1.01 -6.07
C ASN A 246 -1.30 -1.02 -4.71
N ILE A 247 -0.68 -1.55 -3.66
CA ILE A 247 -1.19 -1.54 -2.28
C ILE A 247 -1.33 -0.09 -1.77
N THR A 248 -0.27 0.73 -1.89
CA THR A 248 -0.29 2.14 -1.48
C THR A 248 -1.30 2.94 -2.29
N LEU A 249 -1.44 2.65 -3.58
CA LEU A 249 -2.44 3.31 -4.41
C LEU A 249 -3.86 2.95 -3.95
N GLN A 250 -4.11 1.67 -3.61
CA GLN A 250 -5.41 1.20 -3.15
C GLN A 250 -5.87 1.91 -1.88
N THR A 251 -4.97 2.15 -0.91
CA THR A 251 -5.33 2.84 0.35
C THR A 251 -5.72 4.30 0.17
N ARG A 252 -5.31 4.91 -0.96
CA ARG A 252 -5.59 6.31 -1.34
C ARG A 252 -6.85 6.47 -2.19
N MET A 253 -7.48 5.38 -2.59
CA MET A 253 -8.68 5.43 -3.42
C MET A 253 -9.94 5.54 -2.56
N ALA A 254 -10.85 6.44 -2.97
CA ALA A 254 -12.21 6.55 -2.43
C ALA A 254 -13.23 5.80 -3.30
N SER A 255 -12.96 5.69 -4.61
CA SER A 255 -13.84 5.04 -5.58
C SER A 255 -13.82 3.51 -5.41
N VAL A 256 -14.97 2.92 -5.07
CA VAL A 256 -15.08 1.47 -4.88
C VAL A 256 -14.73 0.66 -6.12
N PRO A 257 -15.18 1.03 -7.34
CA PRO A 257 -14.74 0.37 -8.56
C PRO A 257 -13.21 0.32 -8.70
N LYS A 258 -12.52 1.45 -8.41
CA LYS A 258 -11.06 1.50 -8.45
C LYS A 258 -10.40 0.63 -7.38
N ILE A 259 -10.94 0.62 -6.16
CA ILE A 259 -10.45 -0.25 -5.08
C ILE A 259 -10.51 -1.72 -5.51
N LYS A 260 -11.59 -2.14 -6.18
CA LYS A 260 -11.75 -3.52 -6.70
C LYS A 260 -10.76 -3.84 -7.81
N ILE A 261 -10.59 -2.95 -8.79
CA ILE A 261 -9.60 -3.13 -9.87
C ILE A 261 -8.20 -3.28 -9.29
N LEU A 262 -7.82 -2.42 -8.34
CA LEU A 262 -6.52 -2.51 -7.68
C LEU A 262 -6.38 -3.79 -6.84
N MET A 263 -7.45 -4.27 -6.21
CA MET A 263 -7.42 -5.55 -5.47
C MET A 263 -7.06 -6.72 -6.38
N VAL A 264 -7.65 -6.78 -7.58
CA VAL A 264 -7.32 -7.81 -8.58
C VAL A 264 -5.88 -7.67 -9.04
N ARG A 265 -5.44 -6.44 -9.37
CA ARG A 265 -4.05 -6.17 -9.76
C ARG A 265 -3.03 -6.57 -8.69
N ILE A 266 -3.31 -6.28 -7.42
CA ILE A 266 -2.46 -6.68 -6.28
C ILE A 266 -2.30 -8.20 -6.25
N LEU A 267 -3.39 -8.94 -6.46
CA LEU A 267 -3.37 -10.41 -6.45
C LEU A 267 -2.64 -11.00 -7.67
N ASP A 268 -2.77 -10.37 -8.84
CA ASP A 268 -2.01 -10.75 -10.03
C ASP A 268 -0.51 -10.51 -9.84
N VAL A 269 -0.12 -9.34 -9.34
CA VAL A 269 1.29 -9.02 -9.08
C VAL A 269 1.84 -9.89 -7.95
N TRP A 270 1.05 -10.18 -6.92
CA TRP A 270 1.43 -11.12 -5.87
C TRP A 270 1.74 -12.52 -6.42
N GLN A 271 0.95 -12.99 -7.39
CA GLN A 271 1.25 -14.25 -8.06
C GLN A 271 2.60 -14.20 -8.78
N LEU A 272 2.94 -13.09 -9.45
CA LEU A 272 4.24 -12.94 -10.11
C LEU A 272 5.40 -12.95 -9.10
N VAL A 273 5.20 -12.38 -7.91
CA VAL A 273 6.18 -12.47 -6.81
C VAL A 273 6.36 -13.93 -6.37
N LEU A 274 5.27 -14.69 -6.21
CA LEU A 274 5.36 -16.12 -5.87
C LEU A 274 6.02 -16.95 -6.97
N ASP A 275 5.73 -16.66 -8.24
CA ASP A 275 6.32 -17.33 -9.38
C ASP A 275 7.85 -17.10 -9.44
N ALA A 276 8.34 -15.91 -9.06
CA ALA A 276 9.76 -15.63 -8.94
C ALA A 276 10.46 -16.49 -7.87
N CYS A 277 9.73 -16.95 -6.85
CA CYS A 277 10.23 -17.87 -5.82
C CYS A 277 10.08 -19.35 -6.18
N LYS A 278 9.47 -19.71 -7.31
CA LYS A 278 9.12 -21.11 -7.64
C LYS A 278 10.33 -22.06 -7.67
N GLY A 279 11.53 -21.56 -7.97
CA GLY A 279 12.77 -22.33 -7.98
C GLY A 279 13.32 -22.66 -6.59
N ASN A 280 12.84 -21.99 -5.53
CA ASN A 280 13.32 -22.18 -4.17
C ASN A 280 12.16 -22.15 -3.15
N PRO A 281 11.74 -23.30 -2.60
CA PRO A 281 10.61 -23.38 -1.68
C PRO A 281 10.86 -22.60 -0.38
N VAL A 282 12.11 -22.43 0.04
CA VAL A 282 12.46 -21.63 1.24
C VAL A 282 12.12 -20.16 1.01
N ASP A 283 12.48 -19.61 -0.14
CA ASP A 283 12.20 -18.22 -0.51
C ASP A 283 10.70 -17.99 -0.69
N MET A 284 9.97 -18.98 -1.21
CA MET A 284 8.51 -18.92 -1.32
C MET A 284 7.84 -18.88 0.06
N ASN A 285 8.30 -19.68 1.02
CA ASN A 285 7.80 -19.67 2.39
C ASN A 285 8.09 -18.33 3.09
N GLN A 286 9.32 -17.83 2.96
CA GLN A 286 9.69 -16.50 3.49
C GLN A 286 8.84 -15.39 2.88
N ALA A 287 8.56 -15.43 1.57
CA ALA A 287 7.72 -14.44 0.92
C ALA A 287 6.30 -14.44 1.51
N ASN A 288 5.71 -15.62 1.73
CA ASN A 288 4.39 -15.73 2.38
C ASN A 288 4.41 -15.18 3.82
N GLU A 289 5.44 -15.48 4.61
CA GLU A 289 5.61 -14.94 5.96
C GLU A 289 5.64 -13.42 5.98
N ILE A 290 6.43 -12.82 5.09
CA ILE A 290 6.54 -11.37 4.95
C ILE A 290 5.18 -10.76 4.59
N PHE A 291 4.46 -11.38 3.64
CA PHE A 291 3.13 -10.93 3.24
C PHE A 291 2.12 -11.00 4.39
N PHE A 292 2.15 -12.06 5.19
CA PHE A 292 1.28 -12.18 6.36
C PHE A 292 1.62 -11.20 7.48
N ALA A 293 2.89 -11.03 7.79
CA ALA A 293 3.34 -10.02 8.74
C ALA A 293 2.89 -8.61 8.31
N PHE A 294 2.94 -8.33 7.00
CA PHE A 294 2.39 -7.10 6.44
C PHE A 294 0.87 -6.97 6.63
N GLN A 295 0.11 -8.05 6.41
CA GLN A 295 -1.35 -8.04 6.63
C GLN A 295 -1.71 -7.80 8.09
N GLU A 296 -1.00 -8.43 9.02
CA GLU A 296 -1.20 -8.24 10.46
C GLU A 296 -0.84 -6.81 10.88
N LEU A 297 0.29 -6.28 10.39
CA LEU A 297 0.73 -4.90 10.67
C LEU A 297 -0.26 -3.83 10.17
N ASN A 298 -1.00 -4.12 9.09
CA ASN A 298 -1.92 -3.20 8.43
C ASN A 298 -3.37 -3.69 8.47
N ALA A 299 -3.74 -4.46 9.51
CA ALA A 299 -5.05 -5.12 9.59
C ALA A 299 -6.23 -4.13 9.49
N GLU A 300 -6.12 -2.94 10.07
CA GLU A 300 -7.17 -1.90 10.00
C GLU A 300 -7.43 -1.43 8.58
N HIS A 301 -6.36 -1.17 7.80
CA HIS A 301 -6.47 -0.79 6.40
C HIS A 301 -7.17 -1.87 5.58
N LEU A 302 -6.70 -3.12 5.71
CA LEU A 302 -7.20 -4.23 4.93
C LEU A 302 -8.64 -4.58 5.30
N ARG A 303 -9.01 -4.49 6.58
CA ARG A 303 -10.39 -4.67 7.04
C ARG A 303 -11.31 -3.59 6.48
N TYR A 304 -10.86 -2.33 6.49
CA TYR A 304 -11.63 -1.23 5.91
C TYR A 304 -11.88 -1.44 4.41
N LEU A 305 -10.83 -1.69 3.63
CA LEU A 305 -10.93 -1.91 2.19
C LEU A 305 -11.83 -3.12 1.85
N SER A 306 -11.72 -4.20 2.64
CA SER A 306 -12.62 -5.36 2.53
C SER A 306 -14.07 -4.99 2.83
N SER A 307 -14.31 -4.16 3.85
CA SER A 307 -15.66 -3.73 4.22
C SER A 307 -16.31 -2.83 3.16
N VAL A 308 -15.52 -1.93 2.55
CA VAL A 308 -15.99 -1.06 1.46
C VAL A 308 -16.34 -1.89 0.24
N THR A 309 -15.48 -2.83 -0.16
CA THR A 309 -15.74 -3.68 -1.33
C THR A 309 -16.92 -4.63 -1.12
N ALA A 310 -17.17 -5.08 0.11
CA ALA A 310 -18.32 -5.92 0.46
C ALA A 310 -19.64 -5.14 0.51
N LYS A 311 -19.66 -3.93 1.07
CA LYS A 311 -20.88 -3.11 1.21
C LYS A 311 -21.44 -2.65 -0.13
N TYR A 312 -20.58 -2.23 -1.04
CA TYR A 312 -20.97 -1.77 -2.37
C TYR A 312 -20.72 -2.93 -3.33
N GLY A 313 -21.65 -3.89 -3.38
CA GLY A 313 -21.67 -4.98 -4.36
C GLY A 313 -21.35 -4.46 -5.77
N ILE A 314 -20.83 -5.31 -6.66
CA ILE A 314 -20.58 -4.88 -8.04
C ILE A 314 -21.92 -4.43 -8.61
N PRO A 315 -22.09 -3.15 -9.05
CA PRO A 315 -23.29 -2.78 -9.76
C PRO A 315 -23.34 -3.72 -10.97
N GLN A 316 -24.34 -4.60 -11.00
CA GLN A 316 -24.53 -5.51 -12.11
C GLN A 316 -24.69 -4.60 -13.33
N VAL A 317 -23.65 -4.49 -14.15
CA VAL A 317 -23.72 -3.75 -15.42
C VAL A 317 -24.53 -4.65 -16.34
N LEU A 318 -25.85 -4.68 -16.10
CA LEU A 318 -26.79 -5.25 -17.05
C LEU A 318 -26.57 -4.46 -18.34
N PRO A 319 -26.18 -5.12 -19.44
CA PRO A 319 -26.06 -4.43 -20.71
C PRO A 319 -27.40 -3.77 -20.99
N ALA A 320 -27.38 -2.44 -21.10
CA ALA A 320 -28.53 -1.59 -21.34
C ALA A 320 -29.06 -1.81 -22.77
N ASN A 321 -29.52 -3.01 -23.08
CA ASN A 321 -30.40 -3.27 -24.20
C ASN A 321 -31.81 -3.23 -23.65
N GLY A 322 -32.40 -2.03 -23.78
CA GLY A 322 -33.75 -1.77 -23.33
C GLY A 322 -34.75 -2.73 -23.94
N SER A 323 -35.61 -3.26 -23.10
CA SER A 323 -37.05 -3.35 -23.37
C SER A 323 -37.78 -3.47 -22.04
N GLN A 324 -38.89 -2.76 -22.01
CA GLN A 324 -39.61 -2.28 -20.84
C GLN A 324 -40.31 -3.39 -20.06
N SER A 325 -40.53 -3.09 -18.77
CA SER A 325 -41.76 -3.37 -18.03
C SER A 325 -42.27 -4.82 -18.04
N GLY A 326 -41.90 -5.56 -17.00
CA GLY A 326 -42.57 -6.79 -16.61
C GLY A 326 -42.28 -7.08 -15.14
N ALA A 327 -43.29 -6.97 -14.30
CA ALA A 327 -43.25 -7.41 -12.91
C ALA A 327 -42.92 -8.91 -12.88
N HIS A 328 -41.66 -9.26 -12.62
CA HIS A 328 -41.24 -10.64 -12.49
C HIS A 328 -41.59 -11.15 -11.08
N SER A 329 -42.81 -11.68 -11.01
CA SER A 329 -43.13 -12.92 -10.30
C SER A 329 -41.93 -13.88 -10.34
N VAL A 330 -41.59 -14.43 -9.17
CA VAL A 330 -40.66 -15.55 -8.99
C VAL A 330 -41.23 -16.76 -9.75
N SER A 331 -41.05 -16.76 -11.07
CA SER A 331 -41.38 -17.89 -11.91
C SER A 331 -40.34 -18.96 -11.62
N ARG A 332 -40.80 -19.99 -10.91
CA ARG A 332 -40.14 -21.26 -10.62
C ARG A 332 -39.90 -21.95 -11.98
N GLY A 333 -38.87 -21.47 -12.69
CA GLY A 333 -38.50 -21.93 -14.01
C GLY A 333 -38.14 -23.41 -13.96
N SER A 334 -38.85 -24.16 -14.79
CA SER A 334 -38.73 -25.60 -14.94
C SER A 334 -37.28 -26.03 -15.20
N ALA A 335 -36.81 -26.96 -14.38
CA ALA A 335 -35.48 -27.55 -14.41
C ALA A 335 -35.27 -28.37 -15.69
N SER A 336 -34.70 -27.75 -16.73
CA SER A 336 -33.82 -28.50 -17.63
C SER A 336 -32.57 -28.82 -16.83
N SER A 337 -32.54 -30.05 -16.28
CA SER A 337 -31.41 -30.63 -15.54
C SER A 337 -30.21 -30.84 -16.46
N GLU A 338 -29.62 -29.76 -16.97
CA GLU A 338 -28.20 -29.79 -17.27
C GLU A 338 -27.51 -29.98 -15.93
N SER A 339 -27.12 -31.22 -15.65
CA SER A 339 -26.37 -31.60 -14.47
C SER A 339 -25.15 -30.69 -14.40
N SER A 340 -25.21 -29.68 -13.53
CA SER A 340 -24.09 -28.83 -13.19
C SER A 340 -23.00 -29.77 -12.69
N HIS A 341 -22.06 -30.05 -13.59
CA HIS A 341 -21.00 -31.01 -13.33
C HIS A 341 -20.15 -30.43 -12.21
N ILE A 342 -20.32 -30.97 -11.02
CA ILE A 342 -19.53 -30.62 -9.85
C ILE A 342 -18.05 -30.79 -10.21
N PRO A 343 -17.21 -29.74 -10.09
CA PRO A 343 -15.79 -29.89 -10.33
C PRO A 343 -15.19 -30.82 -9.26
N LEU A 344 -14.72 -32.00 -9.66
CA LEU A 344 -14.06 -32.96 -8.76
C LEU A 344 -12.89 -32.32 -8.00
N GLN A 345 -12.22 -31.36 -8.63
CA GLN A 345 -11.12 -30.59 -8.06
C GLN A 345 -11.55 -29.74 -6.85
N ALA A 346 -12.76 -29.15 -6.90
CA ALA A 346 -13.28 -28.36 -5.79
C ALA A 346 -13.62 -29.26 -4.59
N LEU A 347 -14.15 -30.46 -4.85
CA LEU A 347 -14.39 -31.46 -3.82
C LEU A 347 -13.09 -31.94 -3.17
N GLU A 348 -12.05 -32.22 -3.97
CA GLU A 348 -10.73 -32.60 -3.45
C GLU A 348 -10.16 -31.49 -2.56
N LEU A 349 -10.21 -30.23 -3.01
CA LEU A 349 -9.78 -29.08 -2.21
C LEU A 349 -10.48 -29.05 -0.85
N CYS A 350 -11.81 -29.16 -0.81
CA CYS A 350 -12.56 -29.13 0.44
C CYS A 350 -12.19 -30.29 1.38
N GLN A 351 -11.93 -31.49 0.85
CA GLN A 351 -11.45 -32.61 1.65
C GLN A 351 -10.07 -32.33 2.26
N GLN A 352 -9.15 -31.77 1.46
CA GLN A 352 -7.82 -31.40 1.93
C GLN A 352 -7.89 -30.27 2.98
N LEU A 353 -8.73 -29.26 2.78
CA LEU A 353 -8.91 -28.18 3.76
C LEU A 353 -9.47 -28.69 5.10
N ARG A 354 -10.40 -29.65 5.09
CA ARG A 354 -10.92 -30.30 6.31
C ARG A 354 -9.88 -31.16 7.03
N SER A 355 -8.80 -31.56 6.35
CA SER A 355 -7.70 -32.32 6.98
C SER A 355 -6.76 -31.44 7.81
N ILE A 356 -6.84 -30.11 7.67
CA ILE A 356 -6.02 -29.17 8.43
C ILE A 356 -6.57 -29.09 9.87
N PRO A 357 -5.78 -29.40 10.92
CA PRO A 357 -6.27 -29.51 12.31
C PRO A 357 -7.01 -28.26 12.81
N SER A 358 -6.51 -27.06 12.51
CA SER A 358 -7.14 -25.80 12.90
C SER A 358 -8.48 -25.51 12.21
N LEU A 359 -8.78 -26.18 11.10
CA LEU A 359 -10.00 -25.97 10.31
C LEU A 359 -11.08 -27.02 10.58
N THR A 360 -10.91 -27.86 11.59
CA THR A 360 -11.90 -28.88 12.00
C THR A 360 -13.30 -28.33 12.25
N ASN A 361 -13.39 -27.10 12.80
CA ASN A 361 -14.66 -26.42 13.06
C ASN A 361 -15.06 -25.42 11.96
N ALA A 362 -14.37 -25.41 10.81
CA ALA A 362 -14.60 -24.47 9.72
C ALA A 362 -15.54 -25.01 8.63
N GLY A 363 -16.32 -26.05 8.93
CA GLY A 363 -17.19 -26.76 7.97
C GLY A 363 -18.04 -25.81 7.12
N ASP A 364 -18.78 -24.91 7.77
CA ASP A 364 -19.65 -23.94 7.09
C ASP A 364 -18.89 -23.03 6.10
N SER A 365 -17.69 -22.57 6.48
CA SER A 365 -16.87 -21.71 5.61
C SER A 365 -16.23 -22.50 4.45
N ILE A 366 -15.91 -23.78 4.66
CA ILE A 366 -15.42 -24.67 3.59
C ILE A 366 -16.56 -25.00 2.61
N ASP A 367 -17.78 -25.20 3.11
CA ASP A 367 -18.97 -25.44 2.30
C ASP A 367 -19.38 -24.19 1.51
N GLU A 368 -19.26 -23.00 2.12
CA GLU A 368 -19.43 -21.71 1.43
C GLU A 368 -18.40 -21.56 0.31
N LEU A 369 -17.12 -21.87 0.56
CA LEU A 369 -16.08 -21.84 -0.46
C LEU A 369 -16.40 -22.81 -1.60
N TYR A 370 -16.84 -24.03 -1.28
CA TYR A 370 -17.24 -25.03 -2.28
C TYR A 370 -18.37 -24.53 -3.17
N ALA A 371 -19.43 -24.00 -2.58
CA ALA A 371 -20.59 -23.46 -3.31
C ALA A 371 -20.18 -22.30 -4.22
N LEU A 372 -19.29 -21.43 -3.74
CA LEU A 372 -18.70 -20.36 -4.54
C LEU A 372 -17.92 -20.93 -5.72
N LEU A 373 -17.01 -21.87 -5.51
CA LEU A 373 -16.21 -22.48 -6.58
C LEU A 373 -17.05 -23.23 -7.64
N CYS A 374 -18.26 -23.65 -7.30
CA CYS A 374 -19.22 -24.26 -8.22
C CYS A 374 -20.09 -23.24 -8.98
N SER A 375 -20.05 -21.95 -8.61
CA SER A 375 -20.83 -20.89 -9.24
C SER A 375 -20.23 -20.46 -10.58
N THR A 376 -21.09 -20.16 -11.56
CA THR A 376 -20.68 -19.68 -12.89
C THR A 376 -20.50 -18.16 -12.97
N ASP A 377 -20.90 -17.39 -11.95
CA ASP A 377 -20.79 -15.93 -11.95
C ASP A 377 -19.40 -15.45 -11.51
N ILE A 378 -18.49 -15.29 -12.47
CA ILE A 378 -17.06 -15.01 -12.24
C ILE A 378 -16.82 -13.68 -11.49
N GLN A 379 -17.63 -12.65 -11.71
CA GLN A 379 -17.33 -11.31 -11.18
C GLN A 379 -17.64 -11.19 -9.69
N GLU A 380 -18.83 -11.62 -9.27
CA GLU A 380 -19.19 -11.57 -7.85
C GLU A 380 -18.44 -12.63 -7.04
N LEU A 381 -18.07 -13.73 -7.71
CA LEU A 381 -17.35 -14.85 -7.13
C LEU A 381 -16.00 -14.45 -6.56
N TYR A 382 -15.27 -13.53 -7.19
CA TYR A 382 -13.92 -13.19 -6.74
C TYR A 382 -13.89 -12.56 -5.35
N VAL A 383 -14.73 -11.56 -5.11
CA VAL A 383 -14.78 -10.84 -3.83
C VAL A 383 -15.29 -11.76 -2.72
N LYS A 384 -16.35 -12.54 -3.00
CA LYS A 384 -16.90 -13.51 -2.04
C LYS A 384 -15.89 -14.61 -1.72
N THR A 385 -15.26 -15.19 -2.74
CA THR A 385 -14.21 -16.21 -2.57
C THR A 385 -13.05 -15.66 -1.77
N GLY A 386 -12.56 -14.46 -2.09
CA GLY A 386 -11.48 -13.81 -1.35
C GLY A 386 -11.83 -13.58 0.12
N ALA A 387 -13.07 -13.20 0.43
CA ALA A 387 -13.55 -13.01 1.79
C ALA A 387 -13.60 -14.34 2.58
N VAL A 388 -14.10 -15.42 1.96
CA VAL A 388 -14.14 -16.76 2.57
C VAL A 388 -12.75 -17.32 2.77
N VAL A 389 -11.87 -17.22 1.76
CA VAL A 389 -10.45 -17.62 1.84
C VAL A 389 -9.75 -16.86 2.96
N SER A 390 -9.98 -15.55 3.09
CA SER A 390 -9.41 -14.74 4.18
C SER A 390 -9.96 -15.12 5.55
N ARG A 391 -11.20 -15.59 5.64
CA ARG A 391 -11.79 -16.09 6.89
C ARG A 391 -11.18 -17.43 7.29
N LEU A 392 -11.13 -18.39 6.36
CA LEU A 392 -10.51 -19.70 6.56
C LEU A 392 -9.03 -19.55 6.95
N HIS A 393 -8.29 -18.68 6.26
CA HIS A 393 -6.91 -18.40 6.59
C HIS A 393 -6.74 -17.88 8.03
N ARG A 394 -7.62 -16.98 8.50
CA ARG A 394 -7.60 -16.47 9.88
C ARG A 394 -7.97 -17.52 10.93
N MET A 395 -8.70 -18.57 10.56
CA MET A 395 -9.00 -19.70 11.45
C MET A 395 -7.79 -20.64 11.62
N CYS A 396 -6.73 -20.48 10.83
CA CYS A 396 -5.50 -21.23 11.01
C CYS A 396 -4.72 -20.73 12.24
N SER A 397 -4.53 -21.62 13.22
CA SER A 397 -3.96 -21.29 14.54
C SER A 397 -2.43 -21.21 14.55
N GLY A 398 -1.76 -21.77 13.54
CA GLY A 398 -0.30 -21.80 13.44
C GLY A 398 0.23 -21.61 12.03
N TYR A 399 1.52 -21.34 11.95
CA TYR A 399 2.23 -21.17 10.68
C TYR A 399 2.10 -22.41 9.77
N GLN A 400 2.26 -23.61 10.34
CA GLN A 400 2.17 -24.86 9.59
C GLN A 400 0.81 -25.03 8.91
N ASP A 401 -0.27 -24.72 9.62
CA ASP A 401 -1.64 -24.82 9.10
C ASP A 401 -1.91 -23.78 8.01
N ARG A 402 -1.40 -22.54 8.18
CA ARG A 402 -1.47 -21.48 7.15
C ARG A 402 -0.69 -21.88 5.88
N ALA A 403 0.49 -22.46 6.04
CA ALA A 403 1.31 -22.93 4.92
C ALA A 403 0.64 -24.08 4.17
N GLU A 404 0.07 -25.06 4.90
CA GLU A 404 -0.68 -26.16 4.28
C GLU A 404 -1.94 -25.64 3.58
N PHE A 405 -2.68 -24.72 4.20
CA PHE A 405 -3.83 -24.05 3.57
C PHE A 405 -3.46 -23.42 2.23
N LEU A 406 -2.41 -22.58 2.19
CA LEU A 406 -1.94 -21.94 0.96
C LEU A 406 -1.51 -22.96 -0.09
N LYS A 407 -0.79 -24.00 0.33
CA LYS A 407 -0.34 -25.08 -0.57
C LYS A 407 -1.52 -25.77 -1.24
N GLN A 408 -2.60 -26.06 -0.51
CA GLN A 408 -3.81 -26.66 -1.09
C GLN A 408 -4.52 -25.70 -2.07
N MET A 409 -4.61 -24.41 -1.74
CA MET A 409 -5.16 -23.40 -2.64
C MET A 409 -4.35 -23.27 -3.94
N MET A 410 -3.02 -23.30 -3.85
CA MET A 410 -2.11 -23.26 -5.01
C MET A 410 -2.23 -24.51 -5.87
N ARG A 411 -2.29 -25.69 -5.26
CA ARG A 411 -2.48 -26.96 -5.98
C ARG A 411 -3.80 -26.99 -6.74
N TYR A 412 -4.88 -26.51 -6.13
CA TYR A 412 -6.18 -26.38 -6.79
C TYR A 412 -6.10 -25.46 -8.03
N LYS A 413 -5.47 -24.29 -7.88
CA LYS A 413 -5.24 -23.36 -8.99
C LYS A 413 -4.44 -23.99 -10.14
N GLU A 414 -3.35 -24.69 -9.83
CA GLU A 414 -2.52 -25.35 -10.85
C GLU A 414 -3.29 -26.46 -11.59
N THR A 415 -4.10 -27.23 -10.86
CA THR A 415 -4.92 -28.30 -11.43
C THR A 415 -6.00 -27.75 -12.37
N ASN A 416 -6.64 -26.64 -11.98
CA ASN A 416 -7.63 -25.97 -12.81
C ASN A 416 -7.01 -25.33 -14.06
N LYS A 417 -5.80 -24.76 -13.93
CA LYS A 417 -5.03 -24.25 -15.06
C LYS A 417 -4.67 -25.37 -16.05
N ALA A 418 -4.21 -26.52 -15.54
CA ALA A 418 -3.88 -27.68 -16.37
C ALA A 418 -5.11 -28.28 -17.09
N SER A 419 -6.29 -28.18 -16.46
CA SER A 419 -7.54 -28.70 -17.03
C SER A 419 -8.14 -27.80 -18.11
N GLY A 420 -7.60 -26.58 -18.32
CA GLY A 420 -8.13 -25.61 -19.29
C GLY A 420 -9.53 -25.07 -18.95
N ILE A 421 -10.02 -25.35 -17.74
CA ILE A 421 -11.34 -24.90 -17.24
C ILE A 421 -11.30 -23.40 -16.92
N VAL A 422 -10.14 -22.90 -16.50
CA VAL A 422 -9.89 -21.48 -16.23
C VAL A 422 -8.98 -20.96 -17.34
N LYS A 423 -9.56 -20.16 -18.26
CA LYS A 423 -8.79 -19.45 -19.28
C LYS A 423 -8.26 -18.13 -18.77
#